data_AF-A0A661Y5A5-F1
#
_entry.id   AF-A0A661Y5A5-F1
#
_cell.length_a   1.000
_cell.length_b   1.000
_cell.length_c   1.000
_cell.angle_alpha   90.00
_cell.angle_beta   90.00
_cell.angle_gamma   90.00
#
_symmetry.space_group_name_H-M   'P 1'
#
loop_
_entity.id
_entity.type
_entity.pdbx_description
1 polymer ?
#
loop_
_entity_poly.entity_id
_entity_poly.type
_entity_poly.pdbx_seq_one_letter_code
_entity_poly.pdbx_strand_id
1 'polypeptide(L)' 'MKNIRNKNTHRIAARVFGIFFIVAFLSYGIGSALIDSIVSVPDFLPNVYGNKSLLIMGAILMILVHTFVNIGLPVI' A
#
# COMPACT_ATOMS: atom_id res chain seq x y z
N MET A 1 42.05 6.75 14.52
CA MET A 1 40.73 6.61 15.17
C MET A 1 39.79 5.86 14.25
N LYS A 2 39.36 4.65 14.64
CA LYS A 2 38.44 3.81 13.86
C LYS A 2 37.02 4.39 14.02
N ASN A 3 36.49 5.00 12.97
CA ASN A 3 35.14 5.54 12.96
C ASN A 3 34.14 4.37 13.06
N ILE A 4 33.53 4.19 14.24
CA ILE A 4 32.53 3.16 14.53
C ILE A 4 31.21 3.62 13.88
N ARG A 5 31.14 3.59 12.55
CA ARG A 5 29.86 3.78 11.86
C ARG A 5 28.94 2.62 12.22
N ASN A 6 27.84 2.99 12.85
CA ASN A 6 26.79 2.16 13.41
C ASN A 6 26.29 1.10 12.41
N LYS A 7 26.75 -0.15 12.54
CA LYS A 7 26.28 -1.28 11.71
C LYS A 7 24.75 -1.51 11.83
N ASN A 8 24.11 -1.06 12.91
CA ASN A 8 22.68 -1.27 13.13
C ASN A 8 21.82 -0.35 12.25
N THR A 9 22.31 0.83 11.86
CA THR A 9 21.54 1.78 11.04
C THR A 9 21.20 1.21 9.67
N HIS A 10 22.15 0.58 8.97
CA HIS A 10 21.89 -0.06 7.67
C HIS A 10 20.90 -1.23 7.79
N ARG A 11 20.98 -2.00 8.88
CA ARG A 11 20.07 -3.12 9.12
C ARG A 11 18.65 -2.65 9.43
N ILE A 12 18.51 -1.51 10.10
CA ILE A 12 17.22 -0.87 10.36
C ILE A 12 16.65 -0.30 9.06
N ALA A 13 17.45 0.45 8.28
CA ALA A 13 17.02 0.99 6.99
C ALA A 13 16.52 -0.11 6.04
N ALA A 14 17.26 -1.22 5.90
CA ALA A 14 16.83 -2.35 5.07
C ALA A 14 15.51 -2.99 5.55
N ARG A 15 15.28 -3.07 6.86
CA ARG A 15 14.01 -3.58 7.42
C ARG A 15 12.85 -2.62 7.16
N VAL A 16 13.06 -1.32 7.36
CA VAL A 16 12.04 -0.29 7.11
C VAL A 16 11.68 -0.26 5.62
N PHE A 17 12.68 -0.31 4.74
CA PHE A 17 12.48 -0.43 3.29
C PHE A 17 11.62 -1.67 2.95
N GLY A 18 11.99 -2.83 3.49
CA GLY A 18 11.23 -4.07 3.27
C GLY A 18 9.78 -3.98 3.74
N ILE A 19 9.54 -3.38 4.91
CA ILE A 19 8.17 -3.17 5.42
C ILE A 19 7.39 -2.22 4.50
N PHE A 20 7.98 -1.10 4.10
CA PHE A 20 7.34 -0.14 3.20
C PHE A 20 7.00 -0.78 1.87
N PHE A 21 7.89 -1.61 1.33
CA PHE A 21 7.67 -2.33 0.09
C PHE A 21 6.49 -3.32 0.20
N ILE A 22 6.46 -4.13 1.27
CA ILE A 22 5.38 -5.10 1.48
C ILE A 22 4.04 -4.38 1.67
N VAL A 23 4.00 -3.30 2.47
CA VAL A 23 2.78 -2.51 2.67
C VAL A 23 2.33 -1.88 1.36
N ALA A 24 3.25 -1.28 0.57
CA ALA A 24 2.93 -0.71 -0.73
C ALA A 24 2.26 -1.74 -1.65
N PHE A 25 2.89 -2.91 -1.76
CA PHE A 25 2.45 -3.98 -2.64
C PHE A 25 1.10 -4.54 -2.22
N LEU A 26 0.93 -4.87 -0.93
CA LEU A 26 -0.32 -5.44 -0.42
C LEU A 26 -1.47 -4.44 -0.47
N SER A 27 -1.24 -3.17 -0.10
CA SER A 27 -2.29 -2.16 -0.15
C SER A 27 -2.79 -1.94 -1.58
N TYR A 28 -1.90 -1.89 -2.57
CA TYR A 28 -2.31 -1.80 -3.97
C TYR A 28 -3.04 -3.06 -4.44
N GLY A 29 -2.47 -4.25 -4.20
CA GLY A 29 -3.06 -5.51 -4.65
C GLY A 29 -4.45 -5.77 -4.06
N ILE A 30 -4.60 -5.61 -2.74
CA ILE A 30 -5.87 -5.80 -2.05
C ILE A 30 -6.87 -4.72 -2.46
N GLY A 31 -6.45 -3.45 -2.50
CA GLY A 31 -7.33 -2.34 -2.88
C GLY A 31 -7.85 -2.47 -4.31
N SER A 32 -6.99 -2.88 -5.25
CA SER A 32 -7.36 -3.13 -6.65
C SER A 32 -8.31 -4.31 -6.77
N ALA A 33 -8.04 -5.43 -6.08
CA ALA A 33 -8.93 -6.60 -6.11
C ALA A 33 -10.31 -6.30 -5.50
N LEU A 34 -10.37 -5.51 -4.43
CA LEU A 34 -11.64 -5.07 -3.82
C LEU A 34 -12.46 -4.22 -4.80
N ILE A 35 -11.86 -3.25 -5.46
CA ILE A 35 -12.57 -2.41 -6.43
C ILE A 35 -13.01 -3.24 -7.63
N ASP A 36 -12.11 -4.06 -8.17
CA ASP A 36 -12.38 -4.92 -9.33
C ASP A 36 -13.56 -5.86 -9.07
N SER A 37 -13.65 -6.45 -7.87
CA SER A 37 -14.77 -7.31 -7.48
C SER A 37 -16.15 -6.62 -7.52
N ILE A 38 -16.18 -5.29 -7.45
CA ILE A 38 -17.41 -4.48 -7.46
C ILE A 38 -17.72 -3.95 -8.86
N VAL A 39 -16.69 -3.56 -9.63
CA VAL A 39 -16.85 -2.87 -10.93
C VAL A 39 -16.80 -3.79 -12.15
N SER A 40 -16.26 -5.01 -12.02
CA SER A 40 -16.12 -5.96 -13.13
C SER A 40 -17.39 -6.77 -13.43
N VAL A 41 -18.46 -6.61 -12.64
CA VAL A 41 -19.72 -7.31 -12.87
C VAL A 41 -20.62 -6.60 -13.90
N PRO A 42 -21.46 -7.33 -14.65
CA PRO A 42 -22.57 -6.74 -15.38
C PRO A 42 -23.46 -5.94 -14.43
N ASP A 43 -23.92 -4.75 -14.85
CA ASP A 43 -24.72 -3.83 -14.02
C ASP A 43 -24.03 -3.39 -12.72
N PHE A 44 -22.81 -2.84 -12.83
CA PHE A 44 -22.00 -2.43 -11.67
C PHE A 44 -22.62 -1.31 -10.80
N LEU A 45 -23.49 -0.46 -11.33
CA LEU A 45 -24.04 0.72 -10.61
C LEU A 45 -24.81 0.34 -9.32
N PRO A 46 -25.77 -0.61 -9.35
CA PRO A 46 -26.37 -1.17 -8.14
C PRO A 46 -25.33 -1.77 -7.17
N ASN A 47 -24.30 -2.43 -7.69
CA ASN A 47 -23.30 -3.10 -6.88
C ASN A 47 -22.39 -2.10 -6.14
N VAL A 48 -22.06 -0.98 -6.80
CA VAL A 48 -21.37 0.16 -6.20
C VAL A 48 -22.20 0.80 -5.09
N TYR A 49 -23.51 0.96 -5.31
CA TYR A 49 -24.41 1.51 -4.30
C TYR A 49 -24.48 0.60 -3.06
N GLY A 50 -24.61 -0.72 -3.27
CA GLY A 50 -24.64 -1.72 -2.19
C GLY A 50 -23.32 -1.87 -1.42
N ASN A 51 -22.18 -1.66 -2.10
CA ASN A 51 -20.83 -1.91 -1.54
C ASN A 51 -19.98 -0.64 -1.39
N LYS A 52 -20.61 0.51 -1.18
CA LYS A 52 -19.92 1.81 -1.10
C LYS A 52 -18.77 1.83 -0.07
N SER A 53 -18.94 1.19 1.10
CA SER A 53 -17.89 1.18 2.11
C SER A 53 -16.65 0.39 1.67
N LEU A 54 -16.85 -0.75 0.99
CA LEU A 54 -15.76 -1.57 0.46
C LEU A 54 -15.02 -0.83 -0.66
N LEU A 55 -15.74 -0.10 -1.50
CA LEU A 55 -15.15 0.72 -2.56
C LEU A 55 -14.31 1.86 -1.99
N ILE A 56 -14.82 2.56 -0.96
CA ILE A 56 -14.05 3.58 -0.24
C ILE A 56 -12.81 2.98 0.44
N MET A 57 -12.93 1.80 1.05
CA MET A 57 -11.81 1.11 1.68
C MET A 57 -10.72 0.75 0.67
N GLY A 58 -11.11 0.17 -0.48
CA GLY A 58 -10.19 -0.13 -1.58
C GLY A 58 -9.49 1.13 -2.11
N ALA A 59 -10.24 2.22 -2.26
CA ALA A 59 -9.68 3.50 -2.68
C ALA A 59 -8.69 4.08 -1.66
N ILE A 60 -8.99 4.02 -0.35
CA ILE A 60 -8.07 4.44 0.72
C ILE A 60 -6.78 3.63 0.68
N LEU A 61 -6.88 2.30 0.51
CA LEU A 61 -5.72 1.41 0.39
C LEU A 61 -4.82 1.81 -0.78
N MET A 62 -5.37 2.04 -1.96
CA MET A 62 -4.57 2.38 -3.15
C MET A 62 -4.08 3.83 -3.18
N ILE A 63 -4.91 4.79 -2.73
CA ILE A 63 -4.60 6.21 -2.88
C ILE A 63 -3.77 6.71 -1.70
N LEU A 64 -4.19 6.40 -0.47
CA LEU A 64 -3.52 6.94 0.72
C LEU A 64 -2.39 6.03 1.16
N VAL A 65 -2.70 4.76 1.44
CA VAL A 65 -1.72 3.86 2.05
C VAL A 65 -0.59 3.57 1.06
N HIS A 66 -0.90 3.06 -0.13
CA HIS A 66 0.10 2.73 -1.14
C HIS A 66 0.94 3.95 -1.54
N THR A 67 0.33 5.09 -1.89
CA THR A 67 1.09 6.29 -2.30
C THR A 67 2.03 6.78 -1.19
N PHE A 68 1.55 6.85 0.06
CA PHE A 68 2.36 7.35 1.17
C PHE A 68 3.62 6.50 1.38
N VAL A 69 3.48 5.18 1.46
CA VAL A 69 4.62 4.29 1.67
C VAL A 69 5.50 4.18 0.42
N ASN A 70 4.91 4.26 -0.77
CA ASN A 70 5.67 4.20 -2.02
C ASN A 70 6.54 5.44 -2.24
N ILE A 71 6.09 6.63 -1.83
CA ILE A 71 6.91 7.86 -1.82
C ILE A 71 8.01 7.77 -0.75
N GLY A 72 7.77 7.08 0.36
CA GLY A 72 8.78 6.87 1.40
C GLY A 72 9.94 5.98 0.97
N LEU A 73 9.72 5.02 0.05
CA LEU A 73 10.75 4.07 -0.41
C LEU A 73 12.02 4.72 -0.98
N PRO A 74 11.97 5.68 -1.91
CA PRO A 74 13.19 6.32 -2.44
C PRO A 74 13.94 7.19 -1.42
N VAL A 75 13.32 7.50 -0.28
CA VAL A 75 13.91 8.34 0.78
C VAL A 75 14.69 7.51 1.81
N ILE A 76 14.36 6.21 1.96
CA ILE A 76 14.95 5.28 2.94
C ILE A 76 16.21 4.62 2.39
#